data_AF-A0A813XS08-F1
#
_entry.id   AF-A0A813XS08-F1
#
_cell.length_a   1.000
_cell.length_b   1.000
_cell.length_c   1.000
_cell.angle_alpha   90.00
_cell.angle_beta   90.00
_cell.angle_gamma   90.00
#
_symmetry.space_group_name_H-M   'P 1'
#
loop_
_entity.id
_entity.type
_entity.pdbx_description
1 polymer ?
#
loop_
_entity_poly.entity_id
_entity_poly.type
_entity_poly.pdbx_seq_one_letter_code
_entity_poly.pdbx_strand_id
1 'polypeptide(L)'
;MEGVLFAVSSFSNPLTVTSVDYNNYLNITFGAALASSISALYPISMFNSTVAPAMYAIAAVITDAEYACPARRALKTSLTSQLGTYAYLWNHMPSCPWESSIPSGLLSVLGATHTSELAFVFGATSNLPRPNGTCVLSTSEQMLSTEIVTAWQSMSKNGYPTLTNGSKWLDWSQGGQGVRFDGNLTFSIINMTQCDFWDTIQTVTTTAATTNNTTLMTTNLIIIATTSTTGAATSYVSSTVGFVLATFIVLLHM
;
A
#
# COMPACT_ATOMS: atom_id res chain seq x y z
N MET A 1 0.76 0.66 -6.29
CA MET A 1 -0.62 0.72 -5.78
C MET A 1 -0.76 -0.34 -4.70
N GLU A 2 -0.66 0.05 -3.44
CA GLU A 2 -0.60 -0.86 -2.28
C GLU A 2 -1.75 -1.88 -2.27
N GLY A 3 -2.96 -1.41 -2.56
CA GLY A 3 -4.20 -2.17 -2.37
C GLY A 3 -4.45 -3.33 -3.34
N VAL A 4 -3.63 -3.52 -4.39
CA VAL A 4 -3.89 -4.52 -5.42
C VAL A 4 -3.83 -5.94 -4.86
N LEU A 5 -2.85 -6.24 -4.00
CA LEU A 5 -2.70 -7.54 -3.34
C LEU A 5 -3.97 -7.91 -2.55
N PHE A 6 -4.56 -6.94 -1.86
CA PHE A 6 -5.76 -7.12 -1.04
C PHE A 6 -7.03 -7.21 -1.88
N ALA A 7 -7.15 -6.39 -2.93
CA ALA A 7 -8.25 -6.48 -3.87
C ALA A 7 -8.26 -7.85 -4.55
N VAL A 8 -7.09 -8.34 -5.00
CA VAL A 8 -6.94 -9.65 -5.65
C VAL A 8 -7.31 -10.79 -4.70
N SER A 9 -6.96 -10.72 -3.41
CA SER A 9 -7.28 -11.77 -2.44
C SER A 9 -8.73 -11.73 -1.94
N SER A 10 -9.46 -10.63 -2.16
CA SER A 10 -10.85 -10.46 -1.73
C SER A 10 -11.88 -11.15 -2.63
N PHE A 11 -11.49 -11.58 -3.83
CA PHE A 11 -12.39 -12.18 -4.82
C PHE A 11 -11.87 -13.53 -5.29
N SER A 12 -12.78 -14.51 -5.44
CA SER A 12 -12.44 -15.83 -5.99
C SER A 12 -11.91 -15.76 -7.43
N ASN A 13 -12.38 -14.78 -8.20
CA ASN A 13 -11.82 -14.41 -9.50
C ASN A 13 -11.73 -12.88 -9.62
N PRO A 14 -10.56 -12.28 -9.38
CA PRO A 14 -10.39 -10.82 -9.38
C PRO A 14 -10.51 -10.18 -10.76
N LEU A 15 -10.40 -10.96 -11.84
CA LEU A 15 -10.52 -10.46 -13.21
C LEU A 15 -11.97 -10.28 -13.65
N THR A 16 -12.93 -10.86 -12.91
CA THR A 16 -14.37 -10.76 -13.22
C THR A 16 -15.12 -9.81 -12.30
N VAL A 17 -14.41 -9.02 -11.49
CA VAL A 17 -15.01 -8.01 -10.59
C VAL A 17 -15.77 -6.99 -11.43
N THR A 18 -17.03 -6.75 -11.06
CA THR A 18 -17.96 -5.89 -11.79
C THR A 18 -18.19 -4.55 -11.11
N SER A 19 -18.94 -3.66 -11.76
CA SER A 19 -19.42 -2.42 -11.13
C SER A 19 -20.36 -2.65 -9.96
N VAL A 20 -21.10 -3.76 -9.96
CA VAL A 20 -21.95 -4.15 -8.82
C VAL A 20 -21.09 -4.52 -7.63
N ASP A 21 -20.01 -5.29 -7.84
CA ASP A 21 -19.07 -5.66 -6.78
C ASP A 21 -18.36 -4.44 -6.20
N TYR A 22 -17.92 -3.50 -7.05
CA TYR A 22 -17.35 -2.23 -6.62
C TYR A 22 -18.31 -1.43 -5.74
N ASN A 23 -19.57 -1.26 -6.17
CA ASN A 23 -20.56 -0.54 -5.39
C ASN A 23 -20.88 -1.26 -4.07
N ASN A 24 -20.99 -2.58 -4.09
CA ASN A 24 -21.22 -3.37 -2.88
C ASN A 24 -20.05 -3.23 -1.90
N TYR A 25 -18.82 -3.32 -2.38
CA TYR A 25 -17.62 -3.09 -1.58
C TYR A 25 -17.67 -1.72 -0.88
N LEU A 26 -17.94 -0.65 -1.63
CA LEU A 26 -18.02 0.70 -1.04
C LEU A 26 -19.13 0.83 0.01
N ASN A 27 -20.31 0.27 -0.27
CA ASN A 27 -21.43 0.34 0.65
C ASN A 27 -21.18 -0.46 1.94
N ILE A 28 -20.57 -1.64 1.83
CA ILE A 28 -20.26 -2.49 2.99
C ILE A 28 -19.15 -1.85 3.83
N THR A 29 -18.08 -1.35 3.19
CA THR A 29 -16.90 -0.83 3.89
C THR A 29 -17.12 0.57 4.48
N PHE A 30 -17.81 1.46 3.75
CA PHE A 30 -17.92 2.88 4.12
C PHE A 30 -19.36 3.36 4.39
N GLY A 31 -20.36 2.52 4.10
CA GLY A 31 -21.77 2.89 4.20
C GLY A 31 -22.29 3.71 3.01
N ALA A 32 -23.60 3.66 2.79
CA ALA A 32 -24.25 4.29 1.64
C ALA A 32 -24.08 5.82 1.59
N ALA A 33 -23.93 6.48 2.74
CA ALA A 33 -23.74 7.92 2.82
C ALA A 33 -22.41 8.39 2.20
N LEU A 34 -21.35 7.58 2.29
CA LEU A 34 -20.01 7.91 1.79
C LEU A 34 -19.70 7.26 0.44
N ALA A 35 -20.34 6.13 0.14
CA ALA A 35 -20.09 5.36 -1.09
C ALA A 35 -20.20 6.19 -2.37
N SER A 36 -21.17 7.11 -2.46
CA SER A 36 -21.34 7.98 -3.63
C SER A 36 -20.20 8.99 -3.82
N SER A 37 -19.66 9.53 -2.72
CA SER A 37 -18.55 10.47 -2.78
C SER A 37 -17.24 9.77 -3.11
N ILE A 38 -17.04 8.56 -2.57
CA ILE A 38 -15.87 7.73 -2.88
C ILE A 38 -15.92 7.28 -4.35
N SER A 39 -17.07 6.85 -4.86
CA SER A 39 -17.19 6.44 -6.27
C SER A 39 -17.01 7.61 -7.25
N ALA A 40 -17.34 8.83 -6.86
CA ALA A 40 -17.05 10.03 -7.64
C ALA A 40 -15.54 10.36 -7.68
N LEU A 41 -14.80 10.08 -6.59
CA LEU A 41 -13.35 10.25 -6.55
C LEU A 41 -12.59 9.11 -7.25
N TYR A 42 -13.13 7.89 -7.20
CA TYR A 42 -12.53 6.68 -7.80
C TYR A 42 -13.40 6.03 -8.89
N PRO A 43 -13.87 6.76 -9.91
CA PRO A 43 -14.76 6.16 -10.90
C PRO A 43 -14.04 5.06 -11.67
N ILE A 44 -14.73 3.94 -11.90
CA ILE A 44 -14.20 2.75 -12.61
C ILE A 44 -13.59 3.14 -13.96
N SER A 45 -14.12 4.17 -14.62
CA SER A 45 -13.63 4.67 -15.91
C SER A 45 -12.17 5.13 -15.90
N MET A 46 -11.61 5.54 -14.75
CA MET A 46 -10.18 5.86 -14.62
C MET A 46 -9.28 4.65 -14.86
N PHE A 47 -9.82 3.44 -14.72
CA PHE A 47 -9.09 2.19 -14.80
C PHE A 47 -9.42 1.37 -16.05
N ASN A 48 -10.11 1.95 -17.05
CA ASN A 48 -10.50 1.26 -18.28
C ASN A 48 -9.32 0.71 -19.11
N SER A 49 -8.11 1.25 -18.92
CA SER A 49 -6.89 0.73 -19.55
C SER A 49 -6.30 -0.50 -18.87
N THR A 50 -6.87 -0.93 -17.74
CA THR A 50 -6.42 -2.10 -16.99
C THR A 50 -7.23 -3.35 -17.37
N VAL A 51 -6.69 -4.52 -17.06
CA VAL A 51 -7.36 -5.81 -17.34
C VAL A 51 -8.60 -6.07 -16.49
N ALA A 52 -8.79 -5.33 -15.38
CA ALA A 52 -9.91 -5.50 -14.45
C ALA A 52 -10.29 -4.15 -13.80
N PRO A 53 -10.95 -3.23 -14.52
CA PRO A 53 -11.14 -1.85 -14.09
C PRO A 53 -11.78 -1.69 -12.70
N ALA A 54 -12.81 -2.47 -12.40
CA ALA A 54 -13.48 -2.41 -11.10
C ALA A 54 -12.59 -2.90 -9.95
N MET A 55 -11.79 -3.94 -10.16
CA MET A 55 -10.82 -4.42 -9.17
C MET A 55 -9.75 -3.36 -8.88
N TYR A 56 -9.20 -2.70 -9.91
CA TYR A 56 -8.25 -1.61 -9.70
C TYR A 56 -8.86 -0.37 -9.04
N ALA A 57 -10.15 -0.10 -9.28
CA ALA A 57 -10.87 0.95 -8.53
C ALA A 57 -10.95 0.63 -7.03
N ILE A 58 -11.26 -0.63 -6.67
CA ILE A 58 -11.22 -1.10 -5.27
C ILE A 58 -9.79 -0.96 -4.72
N ALA A 59 -8.79 -1.42 -5.46
CA ALA A 59 -7.38 -1.37 -5.04
C ALA A 59 -6.90 0.07 -4.81
N ALA A 60 -7.34 1.04 -5.61
CA ALA A 60 -7.02 2.45 -5.41
C ALA A 60 -7.66 2.99 -4.12
N VAL A 61 -8.92 2.65 -3.85
CA VAL A 61 -9.60 2.99 -2.60
C VAL A 61 -8.85 2.41 -1.39
N ILE A 62 -8.48 1.13 -1.41
CA ILE A 62 -7.68 0.49 -0.36
C ILE A 62 -6.34 1.20 -0.20
N THR A 63 -5.64 1.47 -1.31
CA THR A 63 -4.33 2.14 -1.31
C THR A 63 -4.38 3.45 -0.54
N ASP A 64 -5.37 4.28 -0.82
CA ASP A 64 -5.43 5.61 -0.20
C ASP A 64 -5.99 5.56 1.22
N ALA A 65 -7.09 4.82 1.43
CA ALA A 65 -7.76 4.74 2.73
C ALA A 65 -6.90 4.08 3.81
N GLU A 66 -6.20 2.99 3.47
CA GLU A 66 -5.52 2.13 4.44
C GLU A 66 -4.00 2.33 4.48
N TYR A 67 -3.39 2.92 3.46
CA TYR A 67 -1.94 3.05 3.37
C TYR A 67 -1.47 4.50 3.17
N ALA A 68 -1.75 5.09 2.01
CA ALA A 68 -1.16 6.38 1.63
C ALA A 68 -1.61 7.54 2.51
N CYS A 69 -2.89 7.61 2.87
CA CYS A 69 -3.38 8.71 3.69
C CYS A 69 -3.02 8.57 5.18
N PRO A 70 -3.08 7.36 5.79
CA PRO A 70 -2.46 7.12 7.09
C PRO A 70 -0.98 7.53 7.13
N ALA A 71 -0.21 7.18 6.09
CA ALA A 71 1.20 7.56 6.00
C ALA A 71 1.39 9.07 5.90
N ARG A 72 0.57 9.76 5.10
CA ARG A 72 0.59 11.23 5.03
C ARG A 72 0.34 11.86 6.39
N ARG A 73 -0.61 11.32 7.17
CA ARG A 73 -0.86 11.80 8.54
C ARG A 73 0.34 11.57 9.44
N ALA A 74 0.99 10.40 9.35
CA ALA A 74 2.22 10.13 10.08
C ALA A 74 3.36 11.10 9.70
N LEU A 75 3.54 11.40 8.40
CA LEU A 75 4.48 12.42 7.91
C LEU A 75 4.15 13.81 8.45
N LYS A 76 2.86 14.22 8.44
CA LYS A 76 2.44 15.51 9.03
C LYS A 76 2.73 15.56 10.54
N THR A 77 2.50 14.46 11.26
CA THR A 77 2.80 14.37 12.70
C THR A 77 4.29 14.41 12.97
N SER A 78 5.14 13.77 12.16
CA SER A 78 6.59 13.83 12.38
C SER A 78 7.18 15.23 12.16
N LEU A 79 6.50 16.10 11.40
CA LEU A 79 6.91 17.51 11.31
C LEU A 79 6.85 18.25 12.66
N THR A 80 6.07 17.76 13.64
CA THR A 80 5.99 18.41 14.96
C THR A 80 7.17 18.10 15.86
N SER A 81 7.96 17.06 15.57
CA SER A 81 9.08 16.62 16.42
C SER A 81 10.43 17.25 16.05
N GLN A 82 10.48 18.12 15.03
CA GLN A 82 11.73 18.69 14.46
C GLN A 82 12.74 17.61 13.99
N LEU A 83 12.30 16.37 13.82
CA LEU A 83 13.12 15.29 13.30
C LEU A 83 13.08 15.30 11.77
N GLY A 84 14.20 14.90 11.17
CA GLY A 84 14.27 14.72 9.73
C GLY A 84 13.21 13.73 9.26
N THR A 85 12.33 14.16 8.35
CA THR A 85 11.23 13.33 7.84
C THR A 85 11.48 13.04 6.37
N TYR A 86 11.46 11.77 5.97
CA TYR A 86 11.77 11.38 4.58
C TYR A 86 10.73 10.40 4.05
N ALA A 87 10.37 10.58 2.79
CA ALA A 87 9.34 9.77 2.14
C ALA A 87 9.84 9.22 0.81
N TYR A 88 9.43 7.98 0.52
CA TYR A 88 9.54 7.42 -0.82
C TYR A 88 8.22 6.78 -1.26
N LEU A 89 8.07 6.65 -2.58
CA LEU A 89 6.97 5.97 -3.23
C LEU A 89 7.52 4.84 -4.09
N TRP A 90 7.11 3.62 -3.78
CA TRP A 90 7.42 2.45 -4.59
C TRP A 90 6.38 2.29 -5.71
N ASN A 91 6.85 2.27 -6.95
CA ASN A 91 6.05 2.11 -8.15
C ASN A 91 6.78 1.26 -9.22
N HIS A 92 7.59 0.31 -8.77
CA HIS A 92 8.29 -0.64 -9.62
C HIS A 92 7.67 -2.03 -9.48
N MET A 93 7.31 -2.67 -10.60
CA MET A 93 6.83 -4.05 -10.61
C MET A 93 8.02 -5.01 -10.65
N PRO A 94 8.21 -5.87 -9.64
CA PRO A 94 9.32 -6.82 -9.64
C PRO A 94 9.24 -7.82 -10.82
N SER A 95 10.38 -8.16 -11.42
CA SER A 95 10.47 -9.20 -12.45
C SER A 95 10.32 -10.62 -11.89
N CYS A 96 10.48 -10.77 -10.57
CA CYS A 96 10.39 -12.03 -9.85
C CYS A 96 9.29 -11.98 -8.80
N PRO A 97 8.60 -13.10 -8.52
CA PRO A 97 7.76 -13.20 -7.34
C PRO A 97 8.63 -13.14 -6.08
N TRP A 98 8.28 -12.27 -5.14
CA TRP A 98 9.02 -12.09 -3.88
C TRP A 98 8.53 -13.01 -2.76
N GLU A 99 7.31 -13.53 -2.87
CA GLU A 99 6.70 -14.48 -1.95
C GLU A 99 6.26 -15.76 -2.68
N SER A 100 6.40 -16.91 -2.01
CA SER A 100 6.11 -18.24 -2.53
C SER A 100 4.64 -18.46 -2.91
N SER A 101 3.73 -17.76 -2.26
CA SER A 101 2.29 -17.82 -2.54
C SER A 101 1.86 -17.00 -3.75
N ILE A 102 2.76 -16.22 -4.37
CA ILE A 102 2.45 -15.38 -5.53
C ILE A 102 2.71 -16.19 -6.81
N PRO A 103 1.66 -16.55 -7.58
CA PRO A 103 1.86 -17.21 -8.87
C PRO A 103 2.54 -16.25 -9.85
N SER A 104 3.49 -16.76 -10.64
CA SER A 104 4.22 -15.95 -11.63
C SER A 104 3.30 -15.25 -12.64
N GLY A 105 2.20 -15.91 -13.03
CA GLY A 105 1.20 -15.34 -13.94
C GLY A 105 0.40 -14.15 -13.37
N LEU A 106 0.53 -13.87 -12.07
CA LEU A 106 -0.19 -12.79 -11.39
C LEU A 106 0.64 -11.52 -11.23
N LEU A 107 1.95 -11.55 -11.54
CA LEU A 107 2.85 -10.42 -11.31
C LEU A 107 2.44 -9.16 -12.08
N SER A 108 2.01 -9.31 -13.34
CA SER A 108 1.53 -8.18 -14.15
C SER A 108 0.24 -7.56 -13.61
N VAL A 109 -0.60 -8.36 -12.95
CA VAL A 109 -1.81 -7.89 -12.28
C VAL A 109 -1.44 -7.17 -10.98
N LEU A 110 -0.56 -7.75 -10.17
CA LEU A 110 -0.13 -7.17 -8.90
C LEU A 110 0.64 -5.86 -9.08
N GLY A 111 1.52 -5.78 -10.08
CA GLY A 111 2.35 -4.59 -10.29
C GLY A 111 3.20 -4.25 -9.06
N ALA A 112 3.36 -2.96 -8.79
CA ALA A 112 3.99 -2.44 -7.58
C ALA A 112 3.02 -2.43 -6.40
N THR A 113 2.65 -3.61 -5.90
CA THR A 113 1.68 -3.76 -4.79
C THR A 113 2.37 -3.78 -3.42
N HIS A 114 1.56 -3.80 -2.36
CA HIS A 114 2.02 -3.99 -0.98
C HIS A 114 3.07 -5.10 -0.86
N THR A 115 4.16 -4.81 -0.14
CA THR A 115 5.35 -5.67 0.10
C THR A 115 6.27 -5.94 -1.09
N SER A 116 5.91 -5.51 -2.31
CA SER A 116 6.70 -5.80 -3.51
C SER A 116 8.11 -5.19 -3.49
N GLU A 117 8.35 -4.19 -2.64
CA GLU A 117 9.63 -3.53 -2.44
C GLU A 117 10.54 -4.24 -1.45
N LEU A 118 10.02 -5.13 -0.60
CA LEU A 118 10.81 -5.73 0.50
C LEU A 118 12.03 -6.51 0.00
N ALA A 119 11.89 -7.25 -1.11
CA ALA A 119 13.03 -7.95 -1.70
C ALA A 119 14.18 -6.99 -2.06
N PHE A 120 13.85 -5.78 -2.49
CA PHE A 120 14.81 -4.73 -2.84
C PHE A 120 15.41 -4.09 -1.59
N VAL A 121 14.59 -3.77 -0.59
CA VAL A 121 15.03 -3.20 0.70
C VAL A 121 16.01 -4.12 1.42
N PHE A 122 15.79 -5.44 1.36
CA PHE A 122 16.66 -6.43 2.01
C PHE A 122 17.82 -6.91 1.13
N GLY A 123 18.02 -6.36 -0.07
CA GLY A 123 19.08 -6.82 -0.98
C GLY A 123 18.90 -8.27 -1.44
N ALA A 124 17.68 -8.80 -1.41
CA ALA A 124 17.34 -10.14 -1.84
C ALA A 124 17.12 -10.18 -3.35
N THR A 125 18.21 -10.21 -4.12
CA THR A 125 18.16 -10.09 -5.59
C THR A 125 18.20 -11.41 -6.35
N SER A 126 18.45 -12.53 -5.66
CA SER A 126 18.54 -13.87 -6.24
C SER A 126 17.82 -14.90 -5.38
N ASN A 127 17.49 -16.03 -6.01
CA ASN A 127 16.77 -17.16 -5.41
C ASN A 127 15.38 -16.74 -4.88
N LEU A 128 14.68 -15.90 -5.64
CA LEU A 128 13.34 -15.44 -5.33
C LEU A 128 12.28 -16.42 -5.88
N PRO A 129 11.19 -16.67 -5.13
CA PRO A 129 10.99 -16.27 -3.73
C PRO A 129 11.86 -17.12 -2.78
N ARG A 130 12.38 -16.53 -1.70
CA ARG A 130 13.28 -17.23 -0.78
C ARG A 130 12.52 -18.30 0.05
N PRO A 131 13.19 -19.38 0.51
CA PRO A 131 14.62 -19.69 0.31
C PRO A 131 14.91 -20.52 -0.96
N ASN A 132 13.89 -21.13 -1.58
CA ASN A 132 14.06 -22.18 -2.59
C ASN A 132 13.73 -21.75 -4.02
N GLY A 133 13.50 -20.45 -4.24
CA GLY A 133 13.23 -19.90 -5.56
C GLY A 133 14.47 -19.94 -6.46
N THR A 134 14.23 -19.83 -7.76
CA THR A 134 15.29 -19.84 -8.79
C THR A 134 15.33 -18.55 -9.59
N CYS A 135 14.42 -17.60 -9.31
CA CYS A 135 14.35 -16.34 -10.03
C CYS A 135 15.45 -15.39 -9.55
N VAL A 136 16.00 -14.64 -10.50
CA VAL A 136 17.00 -13.59 -10.27
C VAL A 136 16.46 -12.30 -10.85
N LEU A 137 16.48 -11.24 -10.04
CA LEU A 137 16.05 -9.91 -10.49
C LEU A 137 16.92 -9.43 -11.65
N SER A 138 16.34 -8.62 -12.54
CA SER A 138 17.09 -8.02 -13.65
C SER A 138 18.27 -7.17 -13.17
N THR A 139 19.24 -6.90 -14.04
CA THR A 139 20.38 -6.03 -13.69
C THR A 139 19.93 -4.63 -13.25
N SER A 140 18.91 -4.06 -13.90
CA SER A 140 18.30 -2.79 -13.49
C SER A 140 17.70 -2.83 -12.09
N GLU A 141 17.05 -3.93 -11.73
CA GLU A 141 16.46 -4.12 -10.41
C GLU A 141 17.50 -4.35 -9.31
N GLN A 142 18.60 -5.02 -9.64
CA GLN A 142 19.74 -5.16 -8.73
C GLN A 142 20.36 -3.79 -8.42
N MET A 143 20.47 -2.90 -9.41
CA MET A 143 20.88 -1.51 -9.19
C MET A 143 19.86 -0.75 -8.35
N LEU A 144 18.56 -0.91 -8.63
CA LEU A 144 17.49 -0.29 -7.83
C LEU A 144 17.53 -0.75 -6.36
N SER A 145 17.78 -2.04 -6.12
CA SER A 145 17.97 -2.61 -4.79
C SER A 145 19.21 -2.02 -4.10
N THR A 146 20.30 -1.82 -4.84
CA THR A 146 21.52 -1.19 -4.31
C THR A 146 21.25 0.24 -3.84
N GLU A 147 20.48 1.03 -4.60
CA GLU A 147 20.12 2.40 -4.20
C GLU A 147 19.28 2.43 -2.92
N ILE A 148 18.21 1.62 -2.85
CA ILE A 148 17.35 1.62 -1.67
C ILE A 148 18.08 1.08 -0.43
N VAL A 149 18.88 0.01 -0.56
CA VAL A 149 19.73 -0.50 0.53
C VAL A 149 20.70 0.58 1.03
N THR A 150 21.34 1.32 0.11
CA THR A 150 22.26 2.41 0.46
C THR A 150 21.54 3.53 1.21
N ALA A 151 20.34 3.91 0.75
CA ALA A 151 19.54 4.92 1.42
C ALA A 151 19.15 4.50 2.85
N TRP A 152 18.73 3.24 3.03
CA TRP A 152 18.39 2.68 4.34
C TRP A 152 19.58 2.58 5.29
N GLN A 153 20.74 2.14 4.79
CA GLN A 153 21.97 2.10 5.58
C GLN A 153 22.41 3.50 6.00
N SER A 154 22.31 4.47 5.09
CA SER A 154 22.67 5.86 5.39
C SER A 154 21.72 6.48 6.41
N MET A 155 20.41 6.22 6.30
CA MET A 155 19.43 6.64 7.30
C MET A 155 19.77 6.07 8.69
N SER A 156 20.06 4.77 8.77
CA SER A 156 20.44 4.12 10.03
C SER A 156 21.71 4.72 10.64
N LYS A 157 22.71 5.03 9.80
CA LYS A 157 24.01 5.56 10.25
C LYS A 157 24.00 7.05 10.58
N ASN A 158 23.29 7.86 9.79
CA ASN A 158 23.43 9.31 9.73
C ASN A 158 22.15 10.07 10.09
N GLY A 159 21.01 9.40 10.22
CA GLY A 159 19.69 10.02 10.42
C GLY A 159 19.10 10.66 9.16
N TYR A 160 19.70 10.43 7.98
CA TYR A 160 19.16 10.88 6.69
C TYR A 160 19.54 9.92 5.56
N PRO A 161 18.70 9.72 4.53
CA PRO A 161 18.99 8.80 3.44
C PRO A 161 19.91 9.46 2.41
N THR A 162 20.83 8.68 1.86
CA THR A 162 21.69 9.11 0.74
C THR A 162 21.77 8.02 -0.32
N LEU A 163 21.87 8.44 -1.57
CA LEU A 163 22.06 7.55 -2.72
C LEU A 163 23.53 7.13 -2.87
N THR A 164 23.80 6.17 -3.75
CA THR A 164 25.16 5.69 -4.03
C THR A 164 26.09 6.78 -4.55
N ASN A 165 25.55 7.77 -5.27
CA ASN A 165 26.29 8.93 -5.77
C ASN A 165 26.50 10.04 -4.73
N GLY A 166 26.07 9.85 -3.48
CA GLY A 166 26.18 10.81 -2.38
C GLY A 166 25.06 11.85 -2.30
N SER A 167 24.11 11.85 -3.24
CA SER A 167 22.95 12.75 -3.19
C SER A 167 22.08 12.42 -1.99
N LYS A 168 21.68 13.45 -1.23
CA LYS A 168 20.80 13.30 -0.07
C LYS A 168 19.35 13.32 -0.50
N TRP A 169 18.51 12.54 0.18
CA TRP A 169 17.07 12.76 0.07
C TRP A 169 16.71 14.08 0.74
N LEU A 170 15.79 14.81 0.11
CA LEU A 170 15.27 16.03 0.67
C LEU A 170 14.29 15.69 1.79
N ASP A 171 14.33 16.52 2.83
CA ASP A 171 13.39 16.42 3.92
C ASP A 171 11.98 16.74 3.40
N TRP A 172 11.01 15.91 3.76
CA TRP A 172 9.62 16.02 3.34
C TRP A 172 8.98 17.37 3.73
N SER A 173 9.45 18.00 4.81
CA SER A 173 9.06 19.37 5.19
C SER A 173 9.34 20.41 4.11
N GLN A 174 10.26 20.12 3.18
CA GLN A 174 10.60 20.96 2.03
C GLN A 174 9.60 20.77 0.88
N GLY A 175 8.31 20.99 1.16
CA GLY A 175 7.25 21.00 0.14
C GLY A 175 6.76 19.61 -0.31
N GLY A 176 6.91 18.59 0.54
CA GLY A 176 6.40 17.24 0.26
C GLY A 176 7.26 16.47 -0.76
N GLN A 177 8.50 16.89 -0.96
CA GLN A 177 9.45 16.18 -1.81
C GLN A 177 9.80 14.81 -1.23
N GLY A 178 9.98 13.86 -2.12
CA GLY A 178 10.44 12.52 -1.78
C GLY A 178 11.04 11.84 -3.00
N VAL A 179 11.25 10.53 -2.87
CA VAL A 179 11.86 9.71 -3.93
C VAL A 179 10.84 8.75 -4.50
N ARG A 180 10.73 8.68 -5.83
CA ARG A 180 9.91 7.71 -6.52
C ARG A 180 10.81 6.65 -7.17
N PHE A 181 10.45 5.40 -6.96
CA PHE A 181 11.09 4.22 -7.56
C PHE A 181 10.14 3.63 -8.61
N ASP A 182 10.38 3.85 -9.89
CA ASP A 182 9.51 3.38 -11.00
C ASP A 182 10.31 2.78 -12.16
N GLY A 183 11.25 1.89 -11.80
CA GLY A 183 12.28 1.38 -12.71
C GLY A 183 13.49 2.33 -12.82
N ASN A 184 13.29 3.60 -12.49
CA ASN A 184 14.34 4.58 -12.22
C ASN A 184 14.10 5.25 -10.86
N LEU A 185 15.10 6.00 -10.40
CA LEU A 185 15.00 6.83 -9.21
C LEU A 185 14.76 8.28 -9.63
N THR A 186 13.68 8.88 -9.16
CA THR A 186 13.36 10.30 -9.43
C THR A 186 13.01 11.05 -8.15
N PHE A 187 13.56 12.26 -8.01
CA PHE A 187 13.14 13.20 -6.96
C PHE A 187 11.92 13.97 -7.45
N SER A 188 10.82 13.90 -6.72
CA SER A 188 9.57 14.57 -7.09
C SER A 188 8.70 14.83 -5.88
N ILE A 189 7.67 15.67 -6.06
CA ILE A 189 6.61 15.83 -5.06
C ILE A 189 5.80 14.52 -5.04
N ILE A 190 5.68 13.91 -3.86
CA ILE A 190 4.80 12.76 -3.69
C ILE A 190 3.37 13.29 -3.56
N ASN A 191 2.62 13.24 -4.66
CA ASN A 191 1.24 13.72 -4.69
C ASN A 191 0.34 12.85 -3.81
N MET A 192 -0.18 13.45 -2.74
CA MET A 192 -1.13 12.85 -1.81
C MET A 192 -2.34 13.78 -1.59
N THR A 193 -2.76 14.57 -2.59
CA THR A 193 -3.88 15.51 -2.46
C THR A 193 -5.22 14.81 -2.21
N GLN A 194 -5.40 13.59 -2.73
CA GLN A 194 -6.60 12.77 -2.48
C GLN A 194 -6.82 12.50 -0.99
N CYS A 195 -5.77 12.57 -0.19
CA CYS A 195 -5.88 12.35 1.23
C CYS A 195 -6.58 13.49 1.98
N ASP A 196 -6.78 14.67 1.36
CA ASP A 196 -7.63 15.71 1.95
C ASP A 196 -9.08 15.24 2.04
N PHE A 197 -9.57 14.54 1.00
CA PHE A 197 -10.87 13.88 1.05
C PHE A 197 -10.91 12.79 2.14
N TRP A 198 -9.88 11.92 2.21
CA TRP A 198 -9.84 10.86 3.22
C TRP A 198 -9.74 11.37 4.66
N ASP A 199 -9.09 12.50 4.90
CA ASP A 199 -9.05 13.15 6.21
C ASP A 199 -10.45 13.66 6.62
N THR A 200 -11.30 14.09 5.67
CA THR A 200 -12.71 14.42 5.97
C THR A 200 -13.51 13.19 6.41
N ILE A 201 -13.31 12.04 5.74
CA ILE A 201 -13.96 10.78 6.10
C ILE A 201 -13.54 10.35 7.51
N GLN A 202 -12.23 10.41 7.83
CA GLN A 202 -11.73 10.06 9.15
C GLN A 202 -12.30 10.95 10.26
N THR A 203 -12.47 12.24 9.98
CA THR A 203 -13.05 13.20 10.95
C THR A 203 -14.52 12.86 11.24
N VAL A 204 -15.30 12.53 10.21
CA VAL A 204 -16.72 12.17 10.36
C VAL A 204 -16.86 10.86 11.14
N THR A 205 -16.05 9.85 10.83
CA THR A 205 -16.13 8.54 11.50
C THR A 205 -15.68 8.60 12.96
N THR A 206 -14.62 9.35 13.27
CA THR A 206 -14.16 9.56 14.65
C THR A 206 -15.15 10.39 15.47
N THR A 207 -15.75 11.43 14.88
CA THR A 207 -16.79 12.23 15.56
C THR A 207 -18.01 11.36 15.88
N ALA A 208 -18.51 10.59 14.92
CA ALA A 208 -19.65 9.69 15.13
C ALA A 208 -19.40 8.66 16.25
N ALA A 209 -18.18 8.13 16.34
CA ALA A 209 -17.77 7.20 17.40
C ALA A 209 -17.74 7.86 18.79
N THR A 210 -17.41 9.16 18.89
CA THR A 210 -17.36 9.89 20.17
C THR A 210 -18.73 10.35 20.68
N THR A 211 -19.70 10.62 19.78
CA THR A 211 -21.06 11.01 20.16
C THR A 211 -21.95 9.85 20.63
N ASN A 212 -21.66 8.61 20.21
CA ASN A 212 -22.46 7.43 20.56
C ASN A 212 -21.81 6.66 21.73
N ASN A 213 -21.98 7.15 22.96
CA ASN A 213 -21.42 6.61 24.21
C ASN A 213 -22.00 5.22 24.63
N THR A 214 -21.92 4.24 23.72
CA THR A 214 -22.19 2.82 23.91
C THR A 214 -21.22 2.03 23.02
N THR A 215 -20.16 1.50 23.65
CA THR A 215 -19.40 0.31 23.22
C THR A 215 -19.27 0.06 21.70
N LEU A 216 -18.62 0.95 20.95
CA LEU A 216 -17.85 0.49 19.80
C LEU A 216 -16.44 0.18 20.29
N MET A 217 -16.19 -1.11 20.53
CA MET A 217 -14.82 -1.62 20.49
C MET A 217 -14.14 -1.03 19.26
N THR A 218 -12.93 -0.53 19.44
CA THR A 218 -11.87 -0.45 18.43
C THR A 218 -12.30 -1.13 17.12
N THR A 219 -12.80 -0.37 16.16
CA THR A 219 -12.99 -0.84 14.79
C THR A 219 -11.60 -1.11 14.24
N ASN A 220 -11.08 -2.31 14.55
CA ASN A 220 -10.40 -3.09 13.54
C ASN A 220 -11.30 -3.01 12.31
N LEU A 221 -10.75 -2.49 11.22
CA LEU A 221 -11.30 -2.72 9.88
C LEU A 221 -11.68 -4.20 9.82
N ILE A 222 -12.98 -4.47 9.76
CA ILE A 222 -13.51 -5.83 9.74
C ILE A 222 -13.05 -6.44 8.41
N ILE A 223 -12.04 -7.30 8.50
CA ILE A 223 -11.82 -8.37 7.53
C ILE A 223 -13.11 -9.18 7.53
N ILE A 224 -13.83 -9.17 6.42
CA ILE A 224 -15.05 -9.94 6.25
C ILE A 224 -14.69 -11.43 6.23
N ALA A 225 -14.80 -12.08 7.38
CA ALA A 225 -15.00 -13.53 7.46
C ALA A 225 -16.50 -13.76 7.68
N THR A 226 -17.25 -14.02 6.61
CA THR A 226 -18.65 -14.45 6.72
C THR A 226 -18.72 -15.87 7.24
N THR A 227 -19.16 -16.06 8.49
CA THR A 227 -19.64 -17.36 8.96
C THR A 227 -21.08 -17.57 8.48
N SER A 228 -21.27 -18.28 7.37
CA SER A 228 -22.57 -18.86 7.03
C SER A 228 -22.66 -20.26 7.64
N THR A 229 -23.42 -20.41 8.72
CA THR A 229 -23.84 -21.71 9.22
C THR A 229 -24.90 -22.28 8.28
N THR A 230 -24.47 -23.07 7.29
CA THR A 230 -25.08 -24.35 6.87
C THR A 230 -24.32 -24.93 5.66
N GLY A 231 -23.50 -25.95 5.92
CA GLY A 231 -23.27 -27.09 5.03
C GLY A 231 -22.50 -26.90 3.71
N ALA A 232 -21.16 -27.01 3.76
CA ALA A 232 -20.31 -27.91 2.94
C ALA A 232 -18.85 -27.44 3.02
N ALA A 233 -17.96 -28.36 3.39
CA ALA A 233 -16.59 -28.09 3.78
C ALA A 233 -15.68 -27.65 2.62
N THR A 234 -15.00 -26.51 2.77
CA THR A 234 -13.61 -26.30 2.35
C THR A 234 -12.92 -25.39 3.37
N SER A 235 -11.81 -25.88 3.91
CA SER A 235 -11.04 -25.30 5.01
C SER A 235 -10.22 -24.08 4.58
N TYR A 236 -10.43 -22.94 5.24
CA TYR A 236 -9.51 -21.80 5.23
C TYR A 236 -8.84 -21.68 6.60
N VAL A 237 -7.50 -21.76 6.60
CA VAL A 237 -6.68 -21.71 7.80
C VAL A 237 -6.64 -20.27 8.31
N SER A 238 -7.12 -20.08 9.54
CA SER A 238 -6.97 -18.86 10.32
C SER A 238 -5.51 -18.70 10.75
N SER A 239 -4.84 -17.62 10.33
CA SER A 239 -3.63 -17.13 10.98
C SER A 239 -3.93 -15.80 11.67
N THR A 240 -4.25 -15.88 12.94
CA THR A 240 -4.18 -14.76 13.88
C THR A 240 -2.74 -14.31 14.05
N VAL A 241 -2.55 -12.99 14.17
CA VAL A 241 -1.30 -12.24 14.45
C VAL A 241 -0.43 -11.99 13.21
N GLY A 242 -0.79 -10.94 12.46
CA GLY A 242 0.12 -10.25 11.55
C GLY A 242 0.19 -8.77 11.94
N PHE A 243 1.35 -8.31 12.39
CA PHE A 243 1.66 -6.88 12.43
C PHE A 243 1.44 -6.32 11.02
N VAL A 244 0.48 -5.41 10.85
CA VAL A 244 0.35 -4.64 9.60
C VAL A 244 1.49 -3.62 9.60
N LEU A 245 2.66 -4.02 9.08
CA LEU A 245 3.63 -3.05 8.59
C LEU A 245 3.02 -2.46 7.31
N ALA A 246 2.33 -1.33 7.42
CA ALA A 246 2.05 -0.51 6.26
C ALA A 246 3.40 -0.13 5.63
N THR A 247 3.58 -0.40 4.34
CA THR A 247 4.76 0.00 3.56
C THR A 247 4.66 1.47 3.17
N PHE A 248 4.54 2.29 4.20
CA PHE A 248 5.07 3.64 4.26
C PHE A 248 5.93 3.68 5.51
N ILE A 249 7.21 3.40 5.35
CA ILE A 249 8.10 3.54 6.49
C ILE A 249 8.42 5.03 6.59
N VAL A 250 7.74 5.70 7.52
CA VAL A 250 8.19 7.01 8.00
C VAL A 250 9.53 6.78 8.69
N LEU A 251 10.58 7.28 8.07
CA LEU A 251 11.93 7.18 8.61
C LEU A 251 12.09 8.22 9.71
N LEU A 252 11.98 7.80 10.97
CA LEU A 252 12.28 8.62 12.14
C LEU A 252 13.61 8.15 12.74
N HIS A 253 14.55 9.08 12.93
CA HIS A 253 15.71 8.86 13.79
C HIS A 253 15.38 9.43 15.17
N MET A 254 15.45 8.60 16.21
CA MET A 254 15.30 9.02 17.61
C MET A 254 16.63 9.47 18.20
#